data_AF-A0A7C8DNJ2-F1
#
_entry.id   AF-A0A7C8DNJ2-F1
#
_cell.length_a   1.000
_cell.length_b   1.000
_cell.length_c   1.000
_cell.angle_alpha   90.00
_cell.angle_beta   90.00
_cell.angle_gamma   90.00
#
_symmetry.space_group_name_H-M   'P 1'
#
loop_
_entity.id
_entity.type
_entity.pdbx_description
1 polymer ?
#
loop_
_entity_poly.entity_id
_entity_poly.type
_entity_poly.pdbx_seq_one_letter_code
_entity_poly.pdbx_strand_id
1 'polypeptide(L)'
;MGLIAREIESEGIPTLCLTSALSITRAVNPSRAVYLDYPLGHTAGKPHEPELQDAIIEAALSAFESMEVPGSVEELPFHWAKNNDWKDSVMRRRSGSGSSDKSGHADDRSERSAEPQYQRESDRVAAEAIEGSAQGSA
;
A
#
# COMPACT_ATOMS: atom_id res chain seq x y z
N MET A 1 11.87 0.73 4.03
CA MET A 1 11.83 -0.74 4.10
C MET A 1 13.16 -1.42 3.75
N GLY A 2 13.95 -0.94 2.77
CA GLY A 2 15.13 -1.71 2.33
C GLY A 2 16.27 -1.92 3.36
N LEU A 3 16.50 -0.98 4.30
CA LEU A 3 17.50 -1.20 5.36
C LEU A 3 17.09 -2.32 6.33
N ILE A 4 15.82 -2.36 6.72
CA ILE A 4 15.26 -3.39 7.59
C ILE A 4 15.30 -4.75 6.88
N ALA A 5 14.95 -4.79 5.60
CA ALA A 5 15.01 -6.01 4.80
C ALA A 5 16.42 -6.63 4.79
N ARG A 6 17.47 -5.80 4.71
CA ARG A 6 18.86 -6.27 4.79
C ARG A 6 19.24 -6.85 6.15
N GLU A 7 18.83 -6.18 7.22
CA GLU A 7 19.07 -6.68 8.58
C GLU A 7 18.37 -8.03 8.81
N ILE A 8 17.15 -8.19 8.32
CA ILE A 8 16.41 -9.46 8.41
C ILE A 8 17.12 -10.55 7.60
N GLU A 9 17.66 -10.23 6.42
CA GLU A 9 18.44 -11.17 5.61
C GLU A 9 19.76 -11.56 6.24
N SER A 10 20.44 -10.66 6.96
CA SER A 10 21.68 -11.03 7.69
C SER A 10 21.42 -12.05 8.80
N GLU A 11 20.19 -12.13 9.31
CA GLU A 11 19.75 -13.15 10.25
C GLU A 11 19.26 -14.44 9.55
N GLY A 12 19.44 -14.55 8.24
CA GLY A 12 19.09 -15.74 7.45
C GLY A 12 17.62 -15.84 7.07
N ILE A 13 16.84 -14.77 7.23
CA ILE A 13 15.43 -14.73 6.84
C ILE A 13 15.31 -14.04 5.46
N PRO A 14 14.90 -14.76 4.41
CA PRO A 14 14.84 -14.18 3.07
C PRO A 14 13.66 -13.19 2.95
N THR A 15 13.89 -11.99 2.39
CA THR A 15 12.89 -10.91 2.28
C THR A 15 12.72 -10.39 0.85
N LEU A 16 11.51 -9.98 0.47
CA LEU A 16 11.22 -9.24 -0.77
C LEU A 16 10.51 -7.94 -0.44
N CYS A 17 10.90 -6.82 -1.06
CA CYS A 17 10.16 -5.57 -0.98
C CYS A 17 9.22 -5.40 -2.19
N LEU A 18 7.90 -5.26 -1.98
CA LEU A 18 6.99 -4.72 -2.99
C LEU A 18 6.97 -3.19 -2.89
N THR A 19 7.21 -2.48 -4.00
CA THR A 19 7.36 -1.02 -3.99
C THR A 19 6.72 -0.33 -5.19
N SER A 20 6.38 0.95 -5.02
CA SER A 20 5.92 1.84 -6.10
C SER A 20 6.77 3.11 -6.24
N ALA A 21 7.91 3.19 -5.55
CA ALA A 21 8.84 4.31 -5.66
C ALA A 21 10.21 3.85 -6.14
N LEU A 22 10.38 3.67 -7.46
CA LEU A 22 11.56 3.02 -8.05
C LEU A 22 12.88 3.71 -7.68
N SER A 23 12.96 5.03 -7.81
CA SER A 23 14.18 5.80 -7.53
C SER A 23 14.59 5.69 -6.06
N ILE A 24 13.62 5.83 -5.14
CA ILE A 24 13.84 5.68 -3.69
C ILE A 24 14.25 4.25 -3.37
N THR A 25 13.61 3.25 -3.98
CA THR A 25 13.92 1.84 -3.75
C THR A 25 15.34 1.51 -4.16
N ARG A 26 15.77 1.96 -5.34
CA ARG A 26 17.16 1.80 -5.80
C ARG A 26 18.15 2.48 -4.86
N ALA A 27 17.83 3.69 -4.38
CA ALA A 27 18.71 4.42 -3.46
C ALA A 27 18.88 3.73 -2.11
N VAL A 28 17.82 3.10 -1.58
CA VAL A 28 17.88 2.35 -0.32
C VAL A 28 18.53 0.96 -0.52
N ASN A 29 18.59 0.47 -1.76
CA ASN A 29 19.26 -0.77 -2.16
C ASN A 29 18.83 -1.98 -1.28
N PRO A 30 17.57 -2.43 -1.31
CA PRO A 30 17.12 -3.61 -0.56
C PRO A 30 17.86 -4.89 -0.99
N SER A 31 17.67 -6.01 -0.27
CA SER A 31 18.19 -7.32 -0.72
C SER A 31 17.61 -7.70 -2.08
N ARG A 32 16.30 -7.55 -2.25
CA ARG A 32 15.57 -7.74 -3.52
C ARG A 32 14.25 -7.00 -3.46
N ALA A 33 13.77 -6.52 -4.59
CA ALA A 33 12.50 -5.84 -4.69
C ALA A 33 11.78 -6.09 -6.01
N VAL A 34 10.46 -6.06 -5.97
CA VAL A 34 9.63 -5.91 -7.16
C VAL A 34 9.00 -4.53 -7.17
N TYR A 35 8.92 -3.95 -8.36
CA TYR A 35 8.40 -2.63 -8.62
C TYR A 35 7.09 -2.71 -9.38
N LEU A 36 6.10 -1.96 -8.89
CA LEU A 36 4.79 -1.80 -9.49
C LEU A 36 4.52 -0.29 -9.63
N ASP A 37 4.39 0.19 -10.87
CA ASP A 37 4.17 1.61 -11.20
C ASP A 37 2.72 2.05 -10.91
N TYR A 38 2.31 1.91 -9.66
CA TYR A 38 0.99 2.19 -9.11
C TYR A 38 1.08 3.38 -8.14
N PRO A 39 -0.04 4.04 -7.79
CA PRO A 39 -0.04 5.01 -6.71
C PRO A 39 0.48 4.41 -5.40
N LEU A 40 1.17 5.23 -4.60
CA LEU A 40 1.60 4.82 -3.27
C LEU A 40 0.40 4.29 -2.45
N GLY A 41 0.60 3.19 -1.74
CA GLY A 41 -0.45 2.48 -1.01
C GLY A 41 -1.15 1.37 -1.79
N HIS A 42 -0.85 1.20 -3.09
CA HIS A 42 -1.46 0.18 -3.96
C HIS A 42 -0.44 -0.84 -4.50
N THR A 43 0.64 -1.09 -3.76
CA THR A 43 1.73 -2.00 -4.17
C THR A 43 1.32 -3.46 -4.31
N ALA A 44 0.13 -3.84 -3.80
CA ALA A 44 -0.43 -5.18 -3.90
C ALA A 44 -1.59 -5.28 -4.92
N GLY A 45 -1.90 -4.21 -5.66
CA GLY A 45 -2.98 -4.21 -6.65
C GLY A 45 -4.04 -3.12 -6.44
N LYS A 46 -5.06 -3.13 -7.29
CA LYS A 46 -6.16 -2.17 -7.26
C LYS A 46 -7.19 -2.56 -6.19
N PRO A 47 -7.88 -1.59 -5.56
CA PRO A 47 -8.95 -1.89 -4.63
C PRO A 47 -10.05 -2.70 -5.32
N HIS A 48 -10.60 -3.69 -4.61
CA HIS A 48 -11.74 -4.51 -5.07
C HIS A 48 -11.49 -5.35 -6.33
N GLU A 49 -10.23 -5.58 -6.71
CA GLU A 49 -9.84 -6.48 -7.82
C GLU A 49 -9.00 -7.65 -7.28
N PRO A 50 -9.60 -8.63 -6.58
CA PRO A 50 -8.86 -9.71 -5.92
C PRO A 50 -8.05 -10.57 -6.90
N GLU A 51 -8.56 -10.84 -8.10
CA GLU A 51 -7.84 -11.63 -9.11
C GLU A 51 -6.57 -10.93 -9.58
N LEU A 52 -6.59 -9.59 -9.68
CA LEU A 52 -5.40 -8.79 -9.99
C LEU A 52 -4.42 -8.80 -8.81
N GLN A 53 -4.92 -8.69 -7.59
CA GLN A 53 -4.08 -8.73 -6.39
C GLN A 53 -3.35 -10.07 -6.29
N ASP A 54 -4.06 -11.18 -6.48
CA ASP A 54 -3.50 -12.52 -6.50
C ASP A 54 -2.41 -12.65 -7.57
N ALA A 55 -2.69 -12.21 -8.81
CA ALA A 55 -1.71 -12.25 -9.89
C ALA A 55 -0.43 -11.43 -9.60
N ILE A 56 -0.56 -10.28 -8.92
CA ILE A 56 0.59 -9.45 -8.51
C ILE A 56 1.42 -10.18 -7.45
N ILE A 57 0.77 -10.79 -6.46
CA ILE A 57 1.46 -11.54 -5.41
C ILE A 57 2.14 -12.79 -5.98
N GLU A 58 1.49 -13.53 -6.87
CA GLU A 58 2.09 -14.67 -7.58
C GLU A 58 3.33 -14.27 -8.38
N ALA A 59 3.26 -13.15 -9.11
CA ALA A 59 4.40 -12.61 -9.85
C ALA A 59 5.54 -12.19 -8.89
N ALA A 60 5.22 -11.56 -7.77
CA ALA A 60 6.21 -11.18 -6.76
C ALA A 60 6.90 -12.39 -6.13
N LEU A 61 6.14 -13.46 -5.82
CA LEU A 61 6.69 -14.72 -5.29
C LEU A 61 7.54 -15.44 -6.34
N SER A 62 7.14 -15.43 -7.61
CA SER A 62 7.92 -16.01 -8.70
C SER A 62 9.25 -15.27 -8.90
N ALA A 63 9.23 -13.93 -8.81
CA ALA A 63 10.44 -13.11 -8.81
C ALA A 63 11.33 -13.45 -7.61
N PHE A 64 10.76 -13.60 -6.42
CA PHE A 64 11.52 -13.98 -5.22
C PHE A 64 12.31 -15.28 -5.37
N GLU A 65 11.73 -16.28 -6.04
CA GLU A 65 12.39 -17.57 -6.30
C GLU A 65 13.54 -17.48 -7.32
N SER A 66 13.51 -16.49 -8.21
CA SER A 66 14.48 -16.36 -9.32
C SER A 66 15.54 -15.28 -9.09
N MET A 67 15.31 -14.35 -8.15
CA MET A 67 16.23 -13.24 -7.87
C MET A 67 17.39 -13.68 -6.98
N GLU A 68 18.56 -13.86 -7.58
CA GLU A 68 19.78 -14.29 -6.87
C GLU A 68 20.72 -13.13 -6.50
N VAL A 69 20.62 -11.99 -7.18
CA VAL A 69 21.58 -10.87 -7.03
C VAL A 69 21.06 -9.86 -6.01
N PRO A 70 21.79 -9.58 -4.90
CA PRO A 70 21.40 -8.55 -3.95
C PRO A 70 21.27 -7.17 -4.59
N GLY A 71 20.25 -6.40 -4.22
CA GLY A 71 19.97 -5.08 -4.82
C GLY A 71 19.18 -5.14 -6.12
N SER A 72 18.84 -6.33 -6.61
CA SER A 72 18.03 -6.47 -7.81
C SER A 72 16.62 -5.90 -7.59
N VAL A 73 16.12 -5.24 -8.64
CA VAL A 73 14.76 -4.69 -8.70
C VAL A 73 14.14 -5.12 -10.01
N GLU A 74 13.08 -5.93 -9.94
CA GLU A 74 12.31 -6.36 -11.11
C GLU A 74 11.04 -5.50 -11.25
N GLU A 75 10.69 -5.12 -12.48
CA GLU A 75 9.45 -4.38 -12.75
C GLU A 75 8.36 -5.36 -13.20
N LEU A 76 7.22 -5.36 -12.52
CA LEU A 76 6.12 -6.27 -12.84
C LEU A 76 5.27 -5.73 -14.01
N PRO A 77 4.73 -6.60 -14.88
CA PRO A 77 4.06 -6.21 -16.12
C PRO A 77 2.58 -5.79 -15.92
N PHE A 78 2.27 -5.09 -14.84
CA PHE A 78 0.90 -4.65 -14.54
C PHE A 78 0.77 -3.13 -14.64
N HIS A 79 -0.41 -2.67 -15.08
CA HIS A 79 -0.67 -1.25 -15.33
C HIS A 79 -1.87 -0.73 -14.53
N TRP A 80 -1.67 0.41 -13.85
CA TRP A 80 -2.71 1.06 -13.06
C TRP A 80 -3.90 1.50 -13.93
N ALA A 81 -3.61 2.09 -15.09
CA ALA A 81 -4.62 2.53 -16.04
C ALA A 81 -4.08 2.34 -17.47
N LYS A 82 -4.93 2.58 -18.47
CA LYS A 82 -4.56 2.50 -19.89
C LYS A 82 -3.46 3.50 -20.27
N ASN A 83 -3.37 4.61 -19.56
CA ASN A 83 -2.40 5.68 -19.77
C ASN A 83 -1.89 6.21 -18.41
N ASN A 84 -0.92 7.14 -18.45
CA ASN A 84 -0.27 7.68 -17.25
C ASN A 84 -0.94 8.95 -16.69
N ASP A 85 -2.12 9.33 -17.17
CA ASP A 85 -2.81 10.56 -16.75
C ASP A 85 -3.17 10.55 -15.25
N TRP A 86 -3.30 9.36 -14.65
CA TRP A 86 -3.50 9.20 -13.21
C TRP A 86 -2.34 9.74 -12.37
N LYS A 87 -1.11 9.79 -12.91
CA LYS A 87 0.05 10.32 -12.18
C LYS A 87 -0.16 11.77 -11.82
N ASP A 88 -0.79 12.54 -12.71
CA ASP A 88 -1.11 13.93 -12.45
C ASP A 88 -2.11 14.10 -11.31
N SER A 89 -3.07 13.19 -11.13
CA SER A 89 -4.08 13.31 -10.08
C SER A 89 -3.55 12.94 -8.70
N VAL A 90 -2.63 11.97 -8.62
CA VAL A 90 -2.05 11.51 -7.35
C VAL A 90 -0.80 12.29 -6.92
N MET A 91 -0.08 12.88 -7.89
CA MET A 91 1.10 13.71 -7.60
C MET A 91 0.74 15.18 -7.36
N ARG A 92 -0.42 15.64 -7.85
CA ARG A 92 -0.87 17.02 -7.67
C ARG A 92 -1.45 17.21 -6.27
N ARG A 93 -0.91 18.18 -5.53
CA ARG A 93 -1.60 18.73 -4.35
C ARG A 93 -2.96 19.25 -4.80
N ARG A 94 -4.05 18.78 -4.19
CA ARG A 94 -5.39 19.26 -4.50
C ARG A 94 -5.41 20.77 -4.23
N SER A 95 -5.64 21.58 -5.26
CA SER A 95 -5.89 23.00 -5.07
C SER A 95 -7.27 23.12 -4.43
N GLY A 96 -7.32 23.47 -3.13
CA GLY A 96 -8.58 23.58 -2.41
C GLY A 96 -9.56 24.51 -3.12
N SER A 97 -10.76 24.01 -3.43
CA SER A 97 -11.87 24.84 -3.86
C SER A 97 -12.47 25.52 -2.62
N GLY A 98 -11.92 26.68 -2.26
CA GLY A 98 -12.50 27.58 -1.26
C GLY A 98 -11.66 27.76 0.01
N SER A 99 -10.86 28.82 0.04
CA SER A 99 -10.80 29.80 1.14
C SER A 99 -9.60 30.73 0.91
N SER A 100 -9.85 32.03 1.03
CA SER A 100 -8.92 33.13 0.77
C SER A 100 -7.91 33.35 1.90
N ASP A 101 -7.36 32.28 2.49
CA ASP A 101 -6.40 32.40 3.58
C ASP A 101 -4.96 32.10 3.11
N LYS A 102 -4.10 33.11 3.26
CA LYS A 102 -2.72 33.15 2.71
C LYS A 102 -1.72 32.32 3.51
N SER A 103 -2.19 31.39 4.34
CA SER A 103 -1.39 30.37 5.03
C SER A 103 -1.38 29.02 4.28
N GLY A 104 -2.24 28.86 3.26
CA GLY A 104 -1.97 28.09 2.04
C GLY A 104 -1.92 26.56 2.10
N HIS A 105 -2.46 25.91 3.14
CA HIS A 105 -2.48 24.45 3.25
C HIS A 105 -3.89 23.98 3.57
N ALA A 106 -4.63 23.51 2.56
CA ALA A 106 -5.88 22.78 2.79
C ALA A 106 -5.54 21.40 3.36
N ASP A 107 -6.12 21.05 4.51
CA ASP A 107 -6.03 19.71 5.08
C ASP A 107 -7.01 18.80 4.32
N ASP A 108 -6.47 17.96 3.43
CA ASP A 108 -7.26 17.03 2.61
C ASP A 108 -7.63 15.74 3.38
N ARG A 109 -7.34 15.65 4.68
CA ARG A 109 -7.73 14.51 5.50
C ARG A 109 -9.25 14.49 5.68
N SER A 110 -9.83 13.29 5.65
CA SER A 110 -11.24 13.12 6.00
C SER A 110 -11.48 13.48 7.47
N GLU A 111 -12.66 14.06 7.77
CA GLU A 111 -13.09 14.26 9.14
C GLU A 111 -13.10 12.93 9.90
N ARG A 112 -12.68 12.97 11.16
CA ARG A 112 -12.73 11.79 12.02
C ARG A 112 -14.18 11.54 12.41
N SER A 113 -14.76 10.45 11.93
CA SER A 113 -16.07 9.98 12.41
C SER A 113 -15.96 9.38 13.82
N ALA A 114 -17.02 9.53 14.61
CA ALA A 114 -17.21 8.82 15.87
C ALA A 114 -17.78 7.41 15.67
N GLU A 115 -18.38 7.13 14.50
CA GLU A 115 -18.94 5.82 14.16
C GLU A 115 -17.82 4.84 13.76
N PRO A 116 -17.74 3.67 14.42
CA PRO A 116 -16.81 2.61 14.03
C PRO A 116 -17.00 2.20 12.56
N GLN A 117 -15.89 2.03 11.84
CA GLN A 117 -15.90 1.60 10.44
C GLN A 117 -15.43 0.15 10.37
N TYR A 118 -16.22 -0.71 9.74
CA TYR A 118 -15.96 -2.14 9.60
C TYR A 118 -15.65 -2.50 8.15
N GLN A 119 -14.74 -3.45 7.95
CA GLN A 119 -14.40 -3.91 6.61
C GLN A 119 -15.53 -4.75 6.00
N ARG A 120 -16.20 -5.57 6.82
CA ARG A 120 -17.35 -6.40 6.43
C ARG A 120 -18.49 -6.27 7.42
N GLU A 121 -19.69 -6.57 6.95
CA GLU A 121 -20.89 -6.61 7.79
C GLU A 121 -20.78 -7.68 8.90
N SER A 122 -20.13 -8.81 8.62
CA SER A 122 -19.82 -9.81 9.63
C SER A 122 -19.01 -9.27 10.79
N ASP A 123 -18.08 -8.34 10.52
CA ASP A 123 -17.18 -7.79 11.51
C ASP A 123 -17.94 -6.82 12.42
N ARG A 124 -18.86 -6.05 11.84
CA ARG A 124 -19.79 -5.18 12.58
C ARG A 124 -20.64 -6.00 13.54
N VAL A 125 -21.31 -7.05 13.03
CA VAL A 125 -22.16 -7.94 13.84
C VAL A 125 -21.35 -8.59 14.96
N ALA A 126 -20.13 -9.06 14.68
CA ALA A 126 -19.27 -9.66 15.69
C ALA A 126 -18.86 -8.67 16.79
N ALA A 127 -18.52 -7.42 16.41
CA ALA A 127 -18.16 -6.38 17.37
C ALA A 127 -19.35 -5.98 18.26
N GLU A 128 -20.52 -5.75 17.66
CA GLU A 128 -21.75 -5.39 18.39
C GLU A 128 -22.20 -6.51 19.34
N ALA A 129 -22.03 -7.78 18.95
CA ALA A 129 -22.34 -8.92 19.82
C ALA A 129 -21.46 -8.98 21.08
N ILE A 130 -20.18 -8.59 20.96
CA ILE A 130 -19.26 -8.51 22.11
C ILE A 130 -19.65 -7.34 23.03
N GLU A 131 -19.95 -6.17 22.48
CA GLU A 131 -20.37 -4.99 23.27
C GLU A 131 -21.71 -5.23 23.99
N GLY A 132 -22.67 -5.88 23.33
CA GLY A 132 -23.95 -6.24 23.93
C GLY A 132 -23.82 -7.24 25.09
N SER A 133 -22.84 -8.16 25.02
CA SER A 133 -22.57 -9.11 26.11
C SER A 133 -21.95 -8.45 27.35
N ALA A 134 -21.17 -7.38 27.16
CA ALA A 134 -20.56 -6.62 28.25
C ALA A 134 -21.56 -5.70 28.99
N GLN A 135 -22.63 -5.26 28.32
CA GLN A 135 -23.65 -4.37 28.90
C GLN A 135 -24.78 -5.10 29.65
N GLY A 136 -24.93 -6.42 29.47
CA GLY A 136 -25.96 -7.24 30.13
C GLY A 136 -25.57 -7.86 31.49
N SER A 137 -24.44 -7.45 32.07
CA SER A 137 -23.84 -8.06 33.27
C SER A 137 -23.89 -7.16 34.52
N ALA A 138 -24.88 -6.28 34.64
CA ALA A 138 -25.06 -5.38 35.80
C ALA A 138 -26.41 -5.61 36.49
#